data_AF-A0A5M4B724-F1
#
_entry.id   AF-A0A5M4B724-F1
#
_cell.length_a   1.000
_cell.length_b   1.000
_cell.length_c   1.000
_cell.angle_alpha   90.00
_cell.angle_beta   90.00
_cell.angle_gamma   90.00
#
_symmetry.space_group_name_H-M   'P 1'
#
loop_
_entity.id
_entity.type
_entity.pdbx_description
1 polymer ?
#
loop_
_entity_poly.entity_id
_entity_poly.type
_entity_poly.pdbx_seq_one_letter_code
_entity_poly.pdbx_strand_id
1 'polypeptide(L)'
;MNNKTQIATDIPTEIFYKIVDYLKENSWKLIAEYSPEIFDKAIDFDLYQFEKENKTIQMAWDIWFEGEIKATSSVFKMLSSHLKYEFKYGTSIHFHKDIFDKKSSLLMKY
;
A
#
# COMPACT_ATOMS: atom_id res chain seq x y z
N MET A 1 -20.92 4.15 -10.51
CA MET A 1 -19.74 4.85 -9.96
C MET A 1 -18.52 4.36 -10.72
N ASN A 2 -17.71 5.24 -11.30
CA ASN A 2 -16.52 4.83 -12.03
C ASN A 2 -15.46 4.31 -11.03
N ASN A 3 -15.15 3.02 -11.10
CA ASN A 3 -14.14 2.37 -10.27
C ASN A 3 -12.74 2.61 -10.86
N LYS A 4 -12.23 3.83 -10.72
CA LYS A 4 -10.94 4.25 -11.27
C LYS A 4 -9.81 3.93 -10.30
N THR A 5 -8.66 3.50 -10.81
CA THR A 5 -7.42 3.39 -10.03
C THR A 5 -6.86 4.78 -9.72
N GLN A 6 -6.49 5.01 -8.47
CA GLN A 6 -5.93 6.25 -7.95
C GLN A 6 -4.72 5.94 -7.07
N ILE A 7 -3.87 6.95 -6.84
CA ILE A 7 -2.77 6.88 -5.90
C ILE A 7 -3.00 7.95 -4.84
N ALA A 8 -3.10 7.53 -3.59
CA ALA A 8 -3.06 8.41 -2.44
C ALA A 8 -1.63 8.55 -1.95
N THR A 9 -1.26 9.76 -1.54
CA THR A 9 0.10 10.15 -1.12
C THR A 9 0.03 10.86 0.23
N ASP A 10 1.21 11.11 0.83
CA ASP A 10 1.35 11.77 2.13
C ASP A 10 0.56 11.06 3.25
N ILE A 11 0.46 9.72 3.20
CA ILE A 11 -0.26 8.93 4.20
C ILE A 11 0.66 8.79 5.41
N PRO A 12 0.32 9.37 6.58
CA PRO A 12 1.19 9.32 7.74
C PRO A 12 1.54 7.89 8.11
N THR A 13 2.79 7.66 8.50
CA THR A 13 3.33 6.36 8.92
C THR A 13 2.38 5.57 9.82
N GLU A 14 1.80 6.20 10.84
CA GLU A 14 0.83 5.54 11.74
C GLU A 14 -0.43 5.05 11.01
N ILE A 15 -0.97 5.86 10.08
CA ILE A 15 -2.14 5.49 9.29
C ILE A 15 -1.79 4.40 8.28
N PHE A 16 -0.60 4.48 7.67
CA PHE A 16 -0.11 3.46 6.75
C PHE A 16 -0.08 2.08 7.40
N TYR A 17 0.58 1.95 8.56
CA TYR A 17 0.67 0.66 9.26
C TYR A 17 -0.68 0.22 9.84
N LYS A 18 -1.53 1.13 10.30
CA LYS A 18 -2.94 0.80 10.64
C LYS A 18 -3.70 0.19 9.47
N ILE A 19 -3.46 0.65 8.23
CA ILE A 19 -4.05 0.04 7.03
C ILE A 19 -3.47 -1.35 6.81
N VAL A 20 -2.15 -1.53 6.90
CA VAL A 20 -1.52 -2.85 6.74
C VAL A 20 -2.12 -3.87 7.72
N ASP A 21 -2.24 -3.50 8.99
CA ASP A 21 -2.80 -4.35 10.04
C ASP A 21 -4.28 -4.68 9.76
N TYR A 22 -5.07 -3.65 9.42
CA TYR A 22 -6.47 -3.84 9.01
C TYR A 22 -6.60 -4.86 7.87
N LEU A 23 -5.78 -4.75 6.82
CA LEU A 23 -5.83 -5.66 5.68
C LEU A 23 -5.49 -7.10 6.10
N LYS A 24 -4.43 -7.29 6.88
CA LYS A 24 -4.02 -8.60 7.42
C LYS A 24 -5.13 -9.24 8.26
N GLU A 25 -5.87 -8.45 9.03
CA GLU A 25 -6.97 -8.93 9.88
C GLU A 25 -8.29 -9.15 9.12
N ASN A 26 -8.50 -8.50 7.97
CA ASN A 26 -9.81 -8.45 7.28
C ASN A 26 -9.86 -9.26 5.97
N SER A 27 -9.25 -10.45 5.98
CA SER A 27 -9.28 -11.42 4.89
C SER A 27 -8.76 -10.88 3.55
N TRP A 28 -7.88 -9.88 3.58
CA TRP A 28 -7.08 -9.56 2.41
C TRP A 28 -5.86 -10.48 2.39
N LYS A 29 -5.65 -11.18 1.27
CA LYS A 29 -4.46 -12.02 1.11
C LYS A 29 -3.27 -11.12 0.85
N LEU A 30 -2.25 -11.18 1.70
CA LEU A 30 -0.93 -10.66 1.38
C LEU A 30 -0.30 -11.55 0.29
N ILE A 31 0.01 -10.98 -0.87
CA ILE A 31 0.56 -11.74 -2.02
C ILE A 31 2.01 -11.37 -2.34
N ALA A 32 2.45 -10.18 -1.92
CA ALA A 32 3.86 -9.82 -1.92
C ALA A 32 4.15 -8.80 -0.82
N GLU A 33 5.33 -8.89 -0.22
CA GLU A 33 5.87 -7.83 0.62
C GLU A 33 7.37 -7.66 0.42
N TYR A 34 7.88 -6.48 0.77
CA TYR A 34 9.31 -6.27 0.98
C TYR A 34 9.80 -7.25 2.04
N SER A 35 10.78 -8.08 1.67
CA SER A 35 11.10 -9.31 2.40
C SER A 35 11.39 -9.02 3.88
N PRO A 36 10.77 -9.77 4.82
CA PRO A 36 11.04 -9.67 6.25
C PRO A 36 12.50 -9.94 6.64
N GLU A 37 13.27 -10.59 5.77
CA GLU A 37 14.69 -10.88 5.99
C GLU A 37 15.61 -9.68 5.68
N ILE A 38 15.11 -8.63 5.03
CA ILE A 38 15.90 -7.46 4.69
C ILE A 38 15.94 -6.51 5.87
N PHE A 39 17.16 -6.14 6.27
CA PHE A 39 17.42 -5.31 7.45
C PHE A 39 16.74 -3.93 7.42
N ASP A 40 16.61 -3.31 6.25
CA ASP A 40 16.06 -1.95 6.11
C ASP A 40 14.52 -1.90 6.05
N LYS A 41 13.84 -3.06 6.17
CA LYS A 41 12.38 -3.14 6.24
C LYS A 41 11.84 -2.37 7.45
N ALA A 42 10.84 -1.53 7.21
CA ALA A 42 10.22 -0.66 8.22
C ALA A 42 11.21 0.32 8.90
N ILE A 43 12.42 0.45 8.37
CA ILE A 43 13.42 1.44 8.78
C ILE A 43 13.54 2.49 7.67
N ASP A 44 13.92 2.06 6.47
CA ASP A 44 14.08 2.96 5.32
C ASP A 44 12.94 2.82 4.32
N PHE A 45 12.41 1.59 4.16
CA PHE A 45 11.43 1.29 3.13
C PHE A 45 10.51 0.14 3.49
N ASP A 46 9.30 0.18 2.96
CA ASP A 46 8.36 -0.93 3.01
C ASP A 46 7.50 -0.99 1.74
N LEU A 47 7.12 -2.20 1.35
CA LEU A 47 6.27 -2.45 0.18
C LEU A 47 5.34 -3.62 0.46
N TYR A 48 4.06 -3.47 0.14
CA TYR A 48 3.05 -4.50 0.35
C TYR A 48 2.09 -4.56 -0.83
N GLN A 49 1.68 -5.78 -1.20
CA GLN A 49 0.60 -6.01 -2.14
C GLN A 49 -0.41 -6.98 -1.56
N PHE A 50 -1.65 -6.54 -1.48
CA PHE A 50 -2.79 -7.31 -1.00
C PHE A 50 -3.82 -7.55 -2.10
N GLU A 51 -4.54 -8.66 -2.01
CA GLU A 51 -5.61 -9.02 -2.93
C GLU A 51 -6.87 -9.52 -2.18
N LYS A 52 -8.05 -9.13 -2.67
CA LYS A 52 -9.35 -9.65 -2.22
C LYS A 52 -10.40 -9.49 -3.32
N GLU A 53 -11.06 -10.57 -3.73
CA GLU A 53 -12.21 -10.52 -4.66
C GLU A 53 -11.96 -9.65 -5.91
N ASN A 54 -10.84 -9.90 -6.62
CA ASN A 54 -10.39 -9.14 -7.80
C ASN A 54 -10.03 -7.66 -7.55
N LYS A 55 -9.87 -7.25 -6.29
CA LYS A 55 -9.30 -5.95 -5.92
C LYS A 55 -7.87 -6.14 -5.47
N THR A 56 -7.01 -5.23 -5.91
CA THR A 56 -5.61 -5.17 -5.48
C THR A 56 -5.36 -3.86 -4.74
N ILE A 57 -4.55 -3.93 -3.69
CA ILE A 57 -4.00 -2.77 -2.98
C ILE A 57 -2.49 -2.89 -3.03
N GLN A 58 -1.83 -1.89 -3.59
CA GLN A 58 -0.38 -1.75 -3.54
C GLN A 58 -0.05 -0.62 -2.57
N MET A 59 0.90 -0.84 -1.67
CA MET A 59 1.26 0.12 -0.63
C MET A 59 2.77 0.23 -0.56
N ALA A 60 3.31 1.44 -0.62
CA ALA A 60 4.73 1.71 -0.46
C ALA A 60 4.92 2.75 0.66
N TRP A 61 5.95 2.59 1.46
CA TRP A 61 6.31 3.55 2.50
C TRP A 61 7.81 3.77 2.49
N ASP A 62 8.23 5.00 2.73
CA ASP A 62 9.61 5.32 3.07
C ASP A 62 9.67 6.44 4.10
N ILE A 63 10.83 6.57 4.74
CA ILE A 63 11.07 7.54 5.82
C ILE A 63 11.09 9.01 5.34
N TRP A 64 11.25 9.27 4.04
CA TRP A 64 11.41 10.60 3.47
C TRP A 64 10.09 11.20 2.97
N PHE A 65 9.19 10.36 2.45
CA PHE A 65 7.99 10.78 1.71
C PHE A 65 6.69 10.20 2.27
N GLU A 66 6.75 9.49 3.41
CA GLU A 66 5.61 8.83 4.05
C GLU A 66 4.98 7.74 3.15
N GLY A 67 3.73 7.36 3.44
CA GLY A 67 3.03 6.29 2.78
C GLY A 67 2.33 6.70 1.47
N GLU A 68 2.33 5.77 0.53
CA GLU A 68 1.56 5.81 -0.71
C GLU A 68 0.71 4.55 -0.84
N ILE A 69 -0.52 4.71 -1.33
CA ILE A 69 -1.41 3.58 -1.62
C ILE A 69 -1.94 3.75 -3.04
N LYS A 70 -1.85 2.68 -3.83
CA LYS A 70 -2.48 2.57 -5.15
C LYS A 70 -3.59 1.54 -5.09
N ALA A 71 -4.82 1.99 -5.33
CA ALA A 71 -6.00 1.13 -5.31
C ALA A 71 -7.13 1.75 -6.14
N THR A 72 -8.25 1.03 -6.26
CA THR A 72 -9.45 1.58 -6.91
C THR A 72 -10.24 2.50 -5.98
N SER A 73 -11.03 3.41 -6.54
CA SER A 73 -11.88 4.34 -5.76
C SER A 73 -12.83 3.62 -4.79
N SER A 74 -13.30 2.41 -5.13
CA SER A 74 -14.11 1.59 -4.23
C SER A 74 -13.35 1.13 -2.98
N VAL A 75 -12.06 0.80 -3.11
CA VAL A 75 -11.19 0.45 -2.00
C VAL A 75 -10.93 1.66 -1.11
N PHE A 76 -10.63 2.83 -1.68
CA PHE A 76 -10.44 4.04 -0.88
C PHE A 76 -11.69 4.40 -0.09
N LYS A 77 -12.88 4.25 -0.67
CA LYS A 77 -14.14 4.46 0.05
C LYS A 77 -14.31 3.51 1.24
N MET A 78 -13.93 2.24 1.08
CA MET A 78 -13.92 1.26 2.17
C MET A 78 -12.93 1.66 3.28
N LEU A 79 -11.68 1.96 2.92
CA LEU A 79 -10.64 2.36 3.88
C LEU A 79 -11.01 3.64 4.63
N SER A 80 -11.48 4.68 3.93
CA SER A 80 -11.92 5.93 4.54
C SER A 80 -13.08 5.73 5.51
N SER A 81 -14.05 4.89 5.15
CA SER A 81 -15.18 4.59 6.02
C SER A 81 -14.76 3.87 7.31
N HIS A 82 -13.75 2.99 7.22
CA HIS A 82 -13.27 2.24 8.38
C HIS A 82 -12.37 3.09 9.29
N LEU A 83 -11.43 3.82 8.69
CA LEU A 83 -10.39 4.55 9.43
C LEU A 83 -10.79 5.98 9.80
N LYS A 84 -11.92 6.48 9.29
CA LYS A 84 -12.32 7.90 9.38
C LYS A 84 -11.20 8.83 8.91
N TYR A 85 -10.52 8.42 7.83
CA TYR A 85 -9.37 9.11 7.26
C TYR A 85 -9.68 9.58 5.83
N GLU A 86 -9.36 10.84 5.55
CA GLU A 86 -9.49 11.44 4.22
C GLU A 86 -8.17 11.34 3.47
N PHE A 87 -8.15 10.56 2.38
CA PHE A 87 -6.96 10.40 1.55
C PHE A 87 -6.74 11.62 0.65
N LYS A 88 -5.49 12.06 0.59
CA LYS A 88 -5.03 13.03 -0.42
C LYS A 88 -4.50 12.28 -1.63
N TYR A 89 -4.78 12.80 -2.82
CA TYR A 89 -4.35 12.20 -4.08
C TYR A 89 -3.38 13.14 -4.77
N GLY A 90 -2.21 12.63 -5.17
CA GLY A 90 -1.12 13.45 -5.66
C GLY A 90 -0.20 12.73 -6.63
N THR A 91 0.91 13.40 -6.95
CA THR A 91 2.04 12.80 -7.68
C THR A 91 2.73 11.84 -6.74
N SER A 92 2.85 10.59 -7.18
CA SER A 92 3.53 9.54 -6.43
C SER A 92 5.05 9.73 -6.46
N ILE A 93 5.79 8.98 -5.66
CA ILE A 93 7.23 8.81 -5.73
C ILE A 93 7.53 7.38 -6.19
N HIS A 94 6.76 6.40 -5.70
CA HIS A 94 7.03 4.97 -5.89
C HIS A 94 6.31 4.37 -7.09
N PHE A 95 5.04 4.74 -7.30
CA PHE A 95 4.15 4.12 -8.28
C PHE A 95 4.16 4.77 -9.68
N HIS A 96 5.09 5.69 -9.96
CA HIS A 96 5.31 6.19 -11.33
C HIS A 96 6.01 5.18 -12.24
N LYS A 97 6.62 4.14 -11.67
CA LYS A 97 7.26 3.03 -12.37
C LYS A 97 6.75 1.75 -11.72
N ASP A 98 6.89 0.61 -12.40
CA ASP A 98 6.50 -0.67 -11.80
C ASP A 98 7.48 -1.04 -10.67
N ILE A 99 7.21 -0.56 -9.46
CA ILE A 99 8.07 -0.74 -8.30
C ILE A 99 8.18 -2.22 -7.90
N PHE A 100 7.13 -3.00 -8.14
CA PHE A 100 7.12 -4.43 -7.85
C PHE A 100 8.04 -5.19 -8.80
N ASP A 101 8.09 -4.81 -10.07
CA ASP A 101 9.07 -5.36 -11.01
C ASP A 101 10.50 -4.97 -10.64
N LYS A 102 10.72 -3.68 -10.33
CA LYS A 102 12.05 -3.15 -9.97
C LYS A 102 12.62 -3.74 -8.70
N LYS A 103 11.77 -4.05 -7.73
CA LYS A 103 12.15 -4.61 -6.43
C LYS A 103 11.94 -6.12 -6.38
N SER A 104 11.65 -6.78 -7.50
CA SER A 104 11.24 -8.18 -7.55
C SER A 104 12.17 -9.16 -6.81
N SER A 105 13.49 -8.93 -6.83
CA SER A 105 14.47 -9.75 -6.09
C SER A 105 14.51 -9.52 -4.58
N LEU A 106 13.84 -8.46 -4.10
CA LEU A 106 13.74 -8.06 -2.70
C LEU A 106 12.34 -8.36 -2.12
N LEU A 107 11.45 -8.98 -2.90
CA LEU A 107 10.10 -9.32 -2.46
C LEU A 107 10.01 -10.78 -2.02
N MET A 108 9.33 -10.99 -0.91
CA MET A 108 8.74 -12.28 -0.57
C MET A 108 7.33 -12.36 -1.19
N LYS A 109 7.00 -13.49 -1.83
CA LYS A 109 5.70 -13.71 -2.51
C LYS A 109 4.97 -14.92 -1.90
N TYR A 110 3.63 -14.90 -1.89
CA TYR A 110 2.74 -15.88 -1.21
C TYR A 110 1.58 -16.40 -2.08
#